data_AF-A0A928SBT4-F1
#
_entry.id   AF-A0A928SBT4-F1
#
_cell.length_a   1.000
_cell.length_b   1.000
_cell.length_c   1.000
_cell.angle_alpha   90.00
_cell.angle_beta   90.00
_cell.angle_gamma   90.00
#
_symmetry.space_group_name_H-M   'P 1'
#
loop_
_entity.id
_entity.type
_entity.pdbx_description
1 polymer ?
#
loop_
_entity_poly.entity_id
_entity_poly.type
_entity_poly.pdbx_seq_one_letter_code
_entity_poly.pdbx_strand_id
1 'polypeptide(L)'
;MRKFLNFFSVSLGILMTIGLLFFTIQLVTQTSVYQADEQIAEATSMPTKAPTITLTGTDKTTTITSGDFSLTVTEPQPANIPCFAPQFAPDGNRYLCRRGQPAREMWLGTLDKGITELLVKEVADYAWTPNGKEVVYTEWVDSKEKPLKMLDLDTGSVSELGTSDLPYSMMQFTPAQELIYAQHGELRAAKLASDTGRTVISQDQTITEIPPFNDDPLYQISFEFSPDGERIAIAEGTYSNNTLAIVDRNTGKTIEISNEIGASLDAFSWSPDGRKLAYSIISKDDNQAELWLVDADGSNPNLLTETNEQMSYNFLNWLPNGKVILFVLIPTGGTNAIQESIFQVIDSKGGEPQTLFTDGSYLQLIGNGNRLVFYREYYDENSGRVSKSGYWIASLTFN
;
A
#
# COMPACT_ATOMS: atom_id res chain seq x y z
N MET A 1 -53.87 17.18 -19.68
CA MET A 1 -54.55 17.59 -20.94
C MET A 1 -53.56 18.40 -21.78
N ARG A 2 -53.73 18.35 -23.11
CA ARG A 2 -53.29 19.26 -24.20
C ARG A 2 -52.49 20.51 -23.79
N LYS A 3 -51.27 20.74 -24.32
CA LYS A 3 -50.88 21.17 -25.71
C LYS A 3 -51.40 22.57 -26.09
N PHE A 4 -50.52 23.44 -26.62
CA PHE A 4 -50.41 23.91 -28.02
C PHE A 4 -49.01 24.58 -28.15
N LEU A 5 -48.08 24.14 -29.03
CA LEU A 5 -47.95 24.42 -30.49
C LEU A 5 -47.67 25.91 -30.83
N ASN A 6 -46.92 26.31 -31.86
CA ASN A 6 -45.98 25.67 -32.81
C ASN A 6 -45.39 26.80 -33.70
N PHE A 7 -44.30 26.58 -34.46
CA PHE A 7 -44.29 26.81 -35.91
C PHE A 7 -43.06 26.21 -36.63
N PHE A 8 -43.31 25.52 -37.75
CA PHE A 8 -42.36 25.09 -38.80
C PHE A 8 -42.11 26.28 -39.78
N SER A 9 -41.30 26.27 -40.86
CA SER A 9 -40.82 25.23 -41.82
C SER A 9 -39.53 25.73 -42.57
N VAL A 10 -38.59 24.92 -43.12
CA VAL A 10 -38.57 24.18 -44.43
C VAL A 10 -38.87 25.13 -45.64
N SER A 11 -38.16 25.22 -46.80
CA SER A 11 -37.15 24.38 -47.52
C SER A 11 -36.39 25.08 -48.69
N LEU A 12 -35.21 24.54 -49.05
CA LEU A 12 -34.57 24.28 -50.39
C LEU A 12 -34.98 25.01 -51.73
N GLY A 13 -33.97 25.32 -52.58
CA GLY A 13 -34.03 25.39 -54.07
C GLY A 13 -33.19 26.52 -54.74
N ILE A 14 -32.07 26.30 -55.48
CA ILE A 14 -31.90 25.80 -56.89
C ILE A 14 -32.13 26.93 -57.95
N LEU A 15 -31.30 27.25 -58.97
CA LEU A 15 -30.12 26.66 -59.67
C LEU A 15 -29.30 27.74 -60.49
N MET A 16 -28.16 27.35 -61.13
CA MET A 16 -27.48 27.92 -62.35
C MET A 16 -26.71 29.29 -62.26
N THR A 17 -25.54 29.56 -62.91
CA THR A 17 -24.79 28.84 -63.99
C THR A 17 -23.25 29.14 -64.01
N ILE A 18 -22.44 28.08 -64.17
CA ILE A 18 -21.10 27.90 -64.83
C ILE A 18 -20.08 29.08 -64.95
N GLY A 19 -18.84 28.79 -64.52
CA GLY A 19 -17.59 29.37 -65.05
C GLY A 19 -16.38 28.47 -64.74
N LEU A 20 -15.83 27.76 -65.73
CA LEU A 20 -14.70 26.83 -65.53
C LEU A 20 -13.34 27.55 -65.46
N LEU A 21 -12.49 27.13 -64.52
CA LEU A 21 -11.04 27.21 -64.63
C LEU A 21 -10.42 26.03 -63.86
N PHE A 22 -9.60 25.24 -64.55
CA PHE A 22 -8.97 24.05 -63.99
C PHE A 22 -7.81 24.43 -63.07
N PHE A 23 -7.86 23.99 -61.81
CA PHE A 23 -6.67 23.80 -60.97
C PHE A 23 -6.74 22.42 -60.32
N THR A 24 -5.68 21.64 -60.51
CA THR A 24 -5.53 20.31 -59.93
C THR A 24 -5.23 20.41 -58.43
N ILE A 25 -6.22 20.07 -57.60
CA ILE A 25 -6.01 19.86 -56.17
C ILE A 25 -5.47 18.44 -56.00
N GLN A 26 -4.18 18.30 -55.69
CA GLN A 26 -3.72 17.09 -55.00
C GLN A 26 -4.29 17.11 -53.58
N LEU A 27 -5.05 16.08 -53.20
CA LEU A 27 -5.29 15.81 -51.79
C LEU A 27 -3.95 15.44 -51.16
N VAL A 28 -3.36 16.37 -50.40
CA VAL A 28 -2.41 16.00 -49.36
C VAL A 28 -3.24 15.46 -48.21
N THR A 29 -3.41 14.14 -48.15
CA THR A 29 -3.84 13.48 -46.92
C THR A 29 -2.71 13.64 -45.92
N GLN A 30 -2.84 14.64 -45.05
CA GLN A 30 -1.88 14.86 -43.96
C GLN A 30 -2.15 13.81 -42.87
N THR A 31 -1.76 12.57 -43.13
CA THR A 31 -1.43 11.62 -42.06
C THR A 31 -0.31 12.25 -41.26
N SER A 32 -0.64 12.82 -40.11
CA SER A 32 0.31 13.15 -39.06
C SER A 32 0.89 11.84 -38.54
N VAL A 33 1.92 11.36 -39.22
CA VAL A 33 2.84 10.37 -38.68
C VAL A 33 3.52 11.05 -37.49
N TYR A 34 2.97 10.84 -36.30
CA TYR A 34 3.73 11.02 -35.09
C TYR A 34 4.88 10.01 -35.18
N GLN A 35 6.09 10.50 -35.46
CA GLN A 35 7.27 9.75 -35.03
C GLN A 35 7.25 9.81 -33.51
N ALA A 36 6.68 8.78 -32.88
CA ALA A 36 7.18 8.40 -31.58
C ALA A 36 8.67 8.10 -31.78
N ASP A 37 9.53 8.77 -31.03
CA ASP A 37 10.87 8.26 -30.83
C ASP A 37 10.71 6.98 -30.02
N GLU A 38 10.63 5.83 -30.70
CA GLU A 38 10.79 4.51 -30.09
C GLU A 38 12.21 4.38 -29.53
N GLN A 39 12.47 5.04 -28.40
CA GLN A 39 13.32 4.45 -27.37
C GLN A 39 12.52 3.35 -26.68
N ILE A 40 12.22 2.29 -27.44
CA ILE A 40 12.07 0.97 -26.84
C ILE A 40 13.44 0.71 -26.22
N ALA A 41 13.53 0.87 -24.89
CA ALA A 41 14.63 0.31 -24.15
C ALA A 41 14.65 -1.17 -24.49
N GLU A 42 15.72 -1.65 -25.13
CA GLU A 42 15.87 -3.08 -25.43
C GLU A 42 15.70 -3.82 -24.12
N ALA A 43 14.58 -4.55 -23.99
CA ALA A 43 14.31 -5.37 -22.82
C ALA A 43 15.44 -6.40 -22.72
N THR A 44 16.41 -6.10 -21.85
CA THR A 44 17.63 -6.90 -21.74
C THR A 44 17.22 -8.31 -21.39
N SER A 45 17.45 -9.23 -22.33
CA SER A 45 16.96 -10.60 -22.28
C SER A 45 17.15 -11.18 -20.88
N MET A 46 16.05 -11.65 -20.27
CA MET A 46 16.08 -12.24 -18.93
C MET A 46 17.26 -13.24 -18.83
N PRO A 47 18.05 -13.20 -17.75
CA PRO A 47 19.23 -14.05 -17.62
C PRO A 47 18.86 -15.53 -17.81
N THR A 48 19.71 -16.28 -18.51
CA THR A 48 19.43 -17.60 -19.12
C THR A 48 19.09 -18.76 -18.15
N LYS A 49 18.91 -18.46 -16.86
CA LYS A 49 17.95 -19.14 -15.98
C LYS A 49 17.63 -18.20 -14.82
N ALA A 50 16.39 -17.72 -14.70
CA ALA A 50 15.97 -17.02 -13.49
C ALA A 50 16.17 -17.91 -12.26
N PRO A 51 16.59 -17.37 -11.10
CA PRO A 51 16.75 -18.15 -9.88
C PRO A 51 15.42 -18.80 -9.50
N THR A 52 15.37 -20.13 -9.53
CA THR A 52 14.14 -20.86 -9.23
C THR A 52 13.94 -20.91 -7.73
N ILE A 53 12.88 -20.29 -7.21
CA ILE A 53 12.45 -20.54 -5.84
C ILE A 53 12.06 -22.01 -5.73
N THR A 54 12.79 -22.78 -4.91
CA THR A 54 12.40 -24.16 -4.62
C THR A 54 11.69 -24.20 -3.28
N LEU A 55 10.46 -24.73 -3.29
CA LEU A 55 9.69 -25.04 -2.08
C LEU A 55 9.89 -26.52 -1.71
N THR A 56 10.55 -26.80 -0.59
CA THR A 56 10.71 -28.17 -0.06
C THR A 56 10.14 -28.26 1.35
N GLY A 57 9.32 -29.28 1.62
CA GLY A 57 8.58 -29.30 2.88
C GLY A 57 8.17 -30.67 3.41
N THR A 58 7.64 -30.62 4.62
CA THR A 58 6.83 -31.67 5.26
C THR A 58 5.45 -31.07 5.55
N ASP A 59 4.50 -31.86 6.03
CA ASP A 59 3.18 -31.36 6.50
C ASP A 59 3.27 -30.15 7.44
N LYS A 60 4.42 -29.95 8.11
CA LYS A 60 4.63 -28.93 9.15
C LYS A 60 5.55 -27.76 8.75
N THR A 61 6.18 -27.80 7.58
CA THR A 61 7.19 -26.79 7.19
C THR A 61 7.30 -26.65 5.68
N THR A 62 7.40 -25.41 5.18
CA THR A 62 7.72 -25.08 3.79
C THR A 62 9.03 -24.29 3.76
N THR A 63 10.05 -24.80 3.08
CA THR A 63 11.35 -24.14 2.93
C THR A 63 11.45 -23.47 1.57
N ILE A 64 11.53 -22.15 1.56
CA ILE A 64 11.78 -21.28 0.41
C ILE A 64 13.30 -21.18 0.23
N THR A 65 13.82 -21.38 -0.98
CA THR A 65 15.25 -21.17 -1.29
C THR A 65 15.43 -20.23 -2.48
N SER A 66 16.40 -19.32 -2.43
CA SER A 66 16.74 -18.34 -3.48
C SER A 66 18.25 -18.09 -3.49
N GLY A 67 18.95 -18.69 -4.46
CA GLY A 67 20.42 -18.74 -4.46
C GLY A 67 20.95 -19.32 -3.14
N ASP A 68 21.84 -18.57 -2.46
CA ASP A 68 22.39 -18.97 -1.15
C ASP A 68 21.45 -18.72 0.04
N PHE A 69 20.26 -18.14 -0.17
CA PHE A 69 19.29 -17.87 0.90
C PHE A 69 18.31 -19.03 1.08
N SER A 70 18.00 -19.36 2.34
CA SER A 70 16.95 -20.30 2.72
C SER A 70 16.09 -19.72 3.84
N LEU A 71 14.78 -19.83 3.69
CA LEU A 71 13.77 -19.49 4.70
C LEU A 71 12.84 -20.67 4.92
N THR A 72 12.83 -21.21 6.14
CA THR A 72 11.83 -22.18 6.58
C THR A 72 10.64 -21.46 7.20
N VAL A 73 9.48 -21.61 6.57
CA VAL A 73 8.16 -21.19 7.08
C VAL A 73 7.55 -22.38 7.82
N THR A 74 7.22 -22.22 9.11
CA THR A 74 6.50 -23.27 9.85
C THR A 74 5.01 -23.28 9.50
N GLU A 75 4.36 -24.42 9.65
CA GLU A 75 2.90 -24.54 9.53
C GLU A 75 2.21 -23.47 10.41
N PRO A 76 1.39 -22.59 9.82
CA PRO A 76 0.72 -21.52 10.54
C PRO A 76 -0.12 -22.06 11.69
N GLN A 77 -0.09 -21.39 12.84
CA GLN A 77 -0.92 -21.74 14.01
C GLN A 77 -1.96 -20.66 14.29
N PRO A 78 -3.18 -20.99 14.77
CA PRO A 78 -4.19 -19.98 15.13
C PRO A 78 -3.73 -19.06 16.25
N ALA A 79 -4.00 -17.76 16.12
CA ALA A 79 -3.67 -16.75 17.12
C ALA A 79 -4.92 -16.07 17.69
N ASN A 80 -4.93 -15.86 19.01
CA ASN A 80 -6.04 -15.24 19.73
C ASN A 80 -5.96 -13.69 19.64
N ILE A 81 -6.30 -13.14 18.48
CA ILE A 81 -6.35 -11.70 18.23
C ILE A 81 -7.80 -11.30 17.91
N PRO A 82 -8.61 -10.87 18.91
CA PRO A 82 -10.04 -10.65 18.75
C PRO A 82 -10.38 -9.21 18.30
N CYS A 83 -9.74 -8.74 17.23
CA CYS A 83 -10.08 -7.47 16.56
C CYS A 83 -9.74 -7.50 15.07
N PHE A 84 -10.35 -6.61 14.29
CA PHE A 84 -9.94 -6.36 12.91
C PHE A 84 -8.75 -5.39 12.87
N ALA A 85 -7.81 -5.60 11.95
CA ALA A 85 -6.62 -4.78 11.73
C ALA A 85 -5.80 -4.44 13.01
N PRO A 86 -5.19 -5.45 13.68
CA PRO A 86 -4.29 -5.21 14.80
C PRO A 86 -3.01 -4.48 14.35
N GLN A 87 -2.53 -3.54 15.17
CA GLN A 87 -1.22 -2.91 14.97
C GLN A 87 -0.19 -3.55 15.91
N PHE A 88 0.73 -4.34 15.37
CA PHE A 88 1.76 -5.03 16.17
C PHE A 88 2.85 -4.08 16.65
N ALA A 89 3.35 -4.34 17.86
CA ALA A 89 4.54 -3.68 18.38
C ALA A 89 5.82 -4.17 17.65
N PRO A 90 6.92 -3.41 17.69
CA PRO A 90 8.20 -3.82 17.11
C PRO A 90 8.73 -5.18 17.62
N ASP A 91 8.41 -5.56 18.87
CA ASP A 91 8.75 -6.89 19.42
C ASP A 91 7.99 -8.07 18.77
N GLY A 92 6.94 -7.79 18.00
CA GLY A 92 6.05 -8.76 17.38
C GLY A 92 5.33 -9.68 18.36
N ASN A 93 5.30 -9.40 19.66
CA ASN A 93 4.53 -10.15 20.65
C ASN A 93 3.35 -9.34 21.20
N ARG A 94 3.49 -8.02 21.33
CA ARG A 94 2.41 -7.11 21.68
C ARG A 94 1.66 -6.61 20.43
N TYR A 95 0.40 -6.25 20.62
CA TYR A 95 -0.41 -5.61 19.59
C TYR A 95 -1.44 -4.66 20.20
N LEU A 96 -1.85 -3.65 19.44
CA LEU A 96 -2.99 -2.78 19.74
C LEU A 96 -4.20 -3.20 18.92
N CYS A 97 -5.35 -3.21 19.57
CA CYS A 97 -6.64 -3.55 18.98
C CYS A 97 -7.65 -2.43 19.22
N ARG A 98 -8.29 -1.97 18.14
CA ARG A 98 -9.44 -1.07 18.22
C ARG A 98 -10.71 -1.86 18.53
N ARG A 99 -11.42 -1.49 19.60
CA ARG A 99 -12.65 -2.16 20.06
C ARG A 99 -13.67 -1.15 20.58
N GLY A 100 -14.82 -1.62 21.06
CA GLY A 100 -15.94 -0.79 21.54
C GLY A 100 -17.08 -0.68 20.52
N GLN A 101 -18.16 0.00 20.90
CA GLN A 101 -19.29 0.36 20.02
C GLN A 101 -19.70 1.82 20.32
N PRO A 102 -19.28 2.81 19.50
CA PRO A 102 -18.41 2.69 18.33
C PRO A 102 -17.00 2.22 18.68
N ALA A 103 -16.25 1.73 17.69
CA ALA A 103 -14.90 1.20 17.88
C ALA A 103 -13.89 2.33 18.17
N ARG A 104 -13.82 2.78 19.42
CA ARG A 104 -12.97 3.91 19.88
C ARG A 104 -12.22 3.60 21.17
N GLU A 105 -12.05 2.34 21.50
CA GLU A 105 -11.21 1.92 22.63
C GLU A 105 -9.91 1.33 22.08
N MET A 106 -8.77 1.81 22.57
CA MET A 106 -7.46 1.23 22.29
C MET A 106 -7.14 0.19 23.37
N TRP A 107 -7.09 -1.07 22.98
CA TRP A 107 -6.76 -2.19 23.87
C TRP A 107 -5.37 -2.75 23.55
N LEU A 108 -4.58 -3.01 24.58
CA LEU A 108 -3.34 -3.77 24.49
C LEU A 108 -3.64 -5.27 24.57
N GLY A 109 -2.93 -6.04 23.75
CA GLY A 109 -2.90 -7.49 23.84
C GLY A 109 -1.51 -8.07 23.58
N THR A 110 -1.39 -9.37 23.84
CA THR A 110 -0.19 -10.17 23.57
C THR A 110 -0.57 -11.46 22.85
N LEU A 111 0.32 -12.00 22.02
CA LEU A 111 0.05 -13.23 21.27
C LEU A 111 -0.24 -14.44 22.18
N ASP A 112 0.36 -14.49 23.37
CA ASP A 112 0.19 -15.58 24.34
C ASP A 112 -1.11 -15.51 25.16
N LYS A 113 -1.65 -14.30 25.42
CA LYS A 113 -2.81 -14.11 26.31
C LYS A 113 -4.05 -13.53 25.64
N GLY A 114 -3.94 -13.02 24.42
CA GLY A 114 -4.97 -12.19 23.81
C GLY A 114 -4.97 -10.77 24.39
N ILE A 115 -6.14 -10.14 24.41
CA ILE A 115 -6.33 -8.80 25.00
C ILE A 115 -6.10 -8.83 26.51
N THR A 116 -5.25 -7.94 27.01
CA THR A 116 -4.88 -7.84 28.42
C THR A 116 -5.42 -6.58 29.11
N GLU A 117 -5.49 -5.45 28.41
CA GLU A 117 -5.70 -4.14 29.04
C GLU A 117 -6.38 -3.13 28.11
N LEU A 118 -7.18 -2.22 28.68
CA LEU A 118 -7.71 -1.03 28.01
C LEU A 118 -6.79 0.15 28.31
N LEU A 119 -6.15 0.71 27.27
CA LEU A 119 -5.23 1.84 27.42
C LEU A 119 -5.95 3.19 27.34
N VAL A 120 -6.74 3.40 26.28
CA VAL A 120 -7.35 4.72 25.97
C VAL A 120 -8.80 4.54 25.52
N LYS A 121 -9.67 5.47 25.94
CA LYS A 121 -11.05 5.62 25.47
C LYS A 121 -11.16 6.81 24.53
N GLU A 122 -12.15 6.77 23.65
CA GLU A 122 -12.33 7.75 22.57
C GLU A 122 -11.05 7.92 21.71
N VAL A 123 -10.37 6.83 21.35
CA VAL A 123 -9.23 6.89 20.41
C VAL A 123 -9.72 7.10 18.97
N ALA A 124 -9.06 8.03 18.27
CA ALA A 124 -9.28 8.31 16.85
C ALA A 124 -8.23 7.59 15.97
N ASP A 125 -6.94 7.70 16.29
CA ASP A 125 -5.84 7.03 15.59
C ASP A 125 -4.64 6.83 16.54
N TYR A 126 -3.72 5.92 16.23
CA TYR A 126 -2.59 5.59 17.09
C TYR A 126 -1.41 4.89 16.38
N ALA A 127 -0.20 5.06 16.92
CA ALA A 127 1.04 4.45 16.45
C ALA A 127 1.97 4.03 17.59
N TRP A 128 2.54 2.82 17.47
CA TRP A 128 3.68 2.41 18.29
C TRP A 128 4.91 3.26 18.00
N THR A 129 5.61 3.68 19.06
CA THR A 129 7.00 4.14 18.94
C THR A 129 7.93 3.00 18.48
N PRO A 130 9.04 3.28 17.77
CA PRO A 130 9.96 2.25 17.28
C PRO A 130 10.67 1.45 18.38
N ASN A 131 10.76 1.99 19.59
CA ASN A 131 11.30 1.27 20.76
C ASN A 131 10.26 0.31 21.40
N GLY A 132 8.97 0.40 21.01
CA GLY A 132 7.85 -0.35 21.54
C GLY A 132 7.44 -0.02 22.99
N LYS A 133 7.88 1.08 23.59
CA LYS A 133 7.58 1.46 24.99
C LYS A 133 6.42 2.41 25.10
N GLU A 134 6.30 3.34 24.17
CA GLU A 134 5.23 4.34 24.16
C GLU A 134 4.32 4.20 22.94
N VAL A 135 3.10 4.71 23.05
CA VAL A 135 2.12 4.78 21.95
C VAL A 135 1.73 6.24 21.77
N VAL A 136 1.95 6.79 20.59
CA VAL A 136 1.38 8.08 20.20
C VAL A 136 -0.06 7.85 19.75
N TYR A 137 -0.98 8.72 20.13
CA TYR A 137 -2.38 8.61 19.78
C TYR A 137 -3.06 9.98 19.68
N THR A 138 -4.22 9.99 19.03
CA THR A 138 -5.15 11.13 19.00
C THR A 138 -6.53 10.70 19.44
N GLU A 139 -7.30 11.63 20.03
CA GLU A 139 -8.62 11.39 20.59
C GLU A 139 -9.76 11.82 19.63
N TRP A 140 -10.91 11.17 19.74
CA TRP A 140 -12.12 11.48 19.00
C TRP A 140 -12.81 12.69 19.65
N VAL A 141 -12.43 13.87 19.19
CA VAL A 141 -13.03 15.15 19.58
C VAL A 141 -13.74 15.80 18.40
N ASP A 142 -14.80 16.55 18.71
CA ASP A 142 -15.56 17.38 17.77
C ASP A 142 -14.81 18.69 17.46
N SER A 143 -13.64 18.52 16.86
CA SER A 143 -12.71 19.57 16.44
C SER A 143 -11.91 19.08 15.24
N LYS A 144 -11.49 20.00 14.36
CA LYS A 144 -10.56 19.71 13.26
C LYS A 144 -9.20 19.32 13.82
N GLU A 145 -8.65 20.19 14.67
CA GLU A 145 -7.46 19.91 15.46
C GLU A 145 -7.80 19.01 16.64
N LYS A 146 -7.17 17.85 16.70
CA LYS A 146 -7.32 16.83 17.75
C LYS A 146 -6.06 16.80 18.61
N PRO A 147 -6.16 16.50 19.92
CA PRO A 147 -4.98 16.47 20.77
C PRO A 147 -4.06 15.31 20.38
N LEU A 148 -2.79 15.60 20.17
CA LEU A 148 -1.75 14.62 19.89
C LEU A 148 -1.03 14.29 21.19
N LYS A 149 -1.10 13.03 21.62
CA LYS A 149 -0.64 12.58 22.94
C LYS A 149 0.27 11.39 22.82
N MET A 150 1.13 11.17 23.81
CA MET A 150 1.97 9.99 23.92
C MET A 150 1.79 9.34 25.29
N LEU A 151 1.39 8.07 25.29
CA LEU A 151 1.25 7.22 26.48
C LEU A 151 2.49 6.35 26.64
N ASP A 152 3.21 6.50 27.75
CA ASP A 152 4.25 5.58 28.19
C ASP A 152 3.60 4.35 28.85
N LEU A 153 3.87 3.14 28.33
CA LEU A 153 3.22 1.90 28.79
C LEU A 153 3.86 1.29 30.05
N ASP A 154 5.09 1.68 30.40
CA ASP A 154 5.77 1.19 31.60
C ASP A 154 5.28 1.93 32.86
N THR A 155 4.88 3.20 32.72
CA THR A 155 4.50 4.11 33.81
C THR A 155 3.04 4.56 33.78
N GLY A 156 2.35 4.44 32.65
CA GLY A 156 1.02 5.01 32.42
C GLY A 156 1.00 6.54 32.27
N SER A 157 2.17 7.18 32.11
CA SER A 157 2.30 8.63 32.00
C SER A 157 1.88 9.11 30.61
N VAL A 158 1.15 10.23 30.55
CA VAL A 158 0.76 10.86 29.27
C VAL A 158 1.48 12.19 29.09
N SER A 159 2.14 12.35 27.95
CA SER A 159 2.69 13.64 27.46
C SER A 159 1.79 14.20 26.36
N GLU A 160 1.46 15.49 26.45
CA GLU A 160 0.79 16.23 25.37
C GLU A 160 1.87 16.71 24.38
N LEU A 161 1.79 16.29 23.11
CA LEU A 161 2.74 16.64 22.05
C LEU A 161 2.32 17.87 21.24
N GLY A 162 1.01 18.16 21.18
CA GLY A 162 0.46 19.28 20.42
C GLY A 162 -0.94 18.98 19.88
N THR A 163 -1.24 19.48 18.68
CA THR A 163 -2.45 19.13 17.92
C THR A 163 -2.10 18.44 16.61
N SER A 164 -3.05 17.67 16.10
CA SER A 164 -3.00 17.00 14.81
C SER A 164 -4.34 17.15 14.11
N ASP A 165 -4.35 17.50 12.83
CA ASP A 165 -5.56 17.49 11.99
C ASP A 165 -5.61 16.27 11.04
N LEU A 166 -4.81 15.24 11.34
CA LEU A 166 -4.77 13.98 10.62
C LEU A 166 -6.17 13.41 10.30
N PRO A 167 -6.40 12.92 9.07
CA PRO A 167 -7.43 11.93 8.83
C PRO A 167 -7.08 10.63 9.57
N TYR A 168 -8.04 9.71 9.68
CA TYR A 168 -7.81 8.44 10.35
C TYR A 168 -6.75 7.58 9.61
N SER A 169 -5.92 6.88 10.38
CA SER A 169 -5.01 5.81 9.93
C SER A 169 -3.79 6.26 9.12
N MET A 170 -3.25 7.44 9.42
CA MET A 170 -2.02 7.96 8.80
C MET A 170 -0.88 8.20 9.82
N MET A 171 -1.15 8.04 11.13
CA MET A 171 -0.11 8.17 12.16
C MET A 171 0.86 6.97 12.12
N GLN A 172 2.15 7.24 11.97
CA GLN A 172 3.20 6.23 11.98
C GLN A 172 4.54 6.82 12.44
N PHE A 173 5.58 5.98 12.55
CA PHE A 173 6.95 6.44 12.80
C PHE A 173 7.86 6.06 11.64
N THR A 174 8.78 6.95 11.26
CA THR A 174 9.86 6.62 10.34
C THR A 174 10.86 5.66 11.00
N PRO A 175 11.66 4.92 10.21
CA PRO A 175 12.82 4.18 10.70
C PRO A 175 13.81 5.07 11.48
N ALA A 176 13.89 6.36 11.13
CA ALA A 176 14.69 7.38 11.80
C ALA A 176 14.08 7.90 13.13
N GLN A 177 13.00 7.28 13.61
CA GLN A 177 12.28 7.60 14.85
C GLN A 177 11.58 8.97 14.86
N GLU A 178 11.14 9.43 13.69
CA GLU A 178 10.31 10.62 13.55
C GLU A 178 8.84 10.23 13.52
N LEU A 179 8.03 10.88 14.35
CA LEU A 179 6.59 10.78 14.32
C LEU A 179 6.07 11.43 13.04
N ILE A 180 5.32 10.68 12.24
CA ILE A 180 4.55 11.20 11.13
C ILE A 180 3.15 11.56 11.63
N TYR A 181 2.80 12.82 11.42
CA TYR A 181 1.48 13.36 11.72
C TYR A 181 1.11 14.44 10.71
N ALA A 182 -0.06 15.06 10.87
CA ALA A 182 -0.50 16.17 10.05
C ALA A 182 -0.91 17.35 10.93
N GLN A 183 -0.60 18.55 10.45
CA GLN A 183 -1.02 19.77 11.11
C GLN A 183 -1.18 20.90 10.08
N HIS A 184 -2.32 21.59 10.11
CA HIS A 184 -2.66 22.70 9.22
C HIS A 184 -2.72 22.31 7.73
N GLY A 185 -3.13 21.07 7.42
CA GLY A 185 -3.14 20.55 6.06
C GLY A 185 -1.76 20.17 5.50
N GLU A 186 -0.74 20.05 6.33
CA GLU A 186 0.60 19.56 5.95
C GLU A 186 0.86 18.19 6.57
N LEU A 187 1.49 17.27 5.83
CA LEU A 187 2.09 16.06 6.41
C LEU A 187 3.46 16.44 6.98
N ARG A 188 3.76 16.02 8.20
CA ARG A 188 4.91 16.49 8.99
C ARG A 188 5.69 15.33 9.59
N ALA A 189 7.01 15.47 9.62
CA ALA A 189 7.92 14.59 10.35
C ALA A 189 8.45 15.32 11.60
N ALA A 190 8.22 14.74 12.78
CA ALA A 190 8.62 15.30 14.06
C ALA A 190 9.56 14.39 14.86
N LYS A 191 10.75 14.87 15.25
CA LYS A 191 11.57 14.22 16.27
C LYS A 191 11.04 14.51 17.66
N LEU A 192 10.87 13.46 18.44
CA LEU A 192 10.50 13.55 19.84
C LEU A 192 11.76 13.66 20.72
N ALA A 193 11.73 14.54 21.71
CA ALA A 193 12.78 14.66 22.73
C ALA A 193 12.16 14.67 24.12
N SER A 194 12.90 14.16 25.11
CA SER A 194 12.49 14.27 26.52
C SER A 194 13.03 15.56 27.13
N ASP A 195 12.15 16.39 27.66
CA ASP A 195 12.46 17.59 28.44
C ASP A 195 11.77 17.52 29.80
N THR A 196 12.55 17.68 30.88
CA THR A 196 12.09 17.64 32.28
C THR A 196 11.13 16.50 32.67
N GLY A 197 11.21 15.35 31.99
CA GLY A 197 10.34 14.19 32.26
C GLY A 197 9.01 14.19 31.50
N ARG A 198 8.86 15.05 30.49
CA ARG A 198 7.82 14.99 29.46
C ARG A 198 8.46 14.83 28.10
N THR A 199 7.74 14.24 27.15
CA THR A 199 8.18 14.20 25.75
C THR A 199 7.53 15.33 24.98
N VAL A 200 8.31 15.99 24.13
CA VAL A 200 7.89 17.13 23.30
C VAL A 200 8.38 16.93 21.86
N ILE A 201 7.71 17.58 20.90
CA ILE A 201 8.23 17.73 19.53
C ILE A 201 9.42 18.72 19.58
N SER A 202 10.54 18.35 18.95
CA SER A 202 11.84 19.04 19.09
C SER A 202 12.46 19.48 17.76
N GLN A 203 12.17 18.76 16.68
CA GLN A 203 12.44 19.15 15.30
C GLN A 203 11.19 18.76 14.52
N ASP A 204 10.63 19.68 13.74
CA ASP A 204 9.36 19.50 13.04
C ASP A 204 9.53 20.07 11.63
N GLN A 205 9.19 19.26 10.62
CA GLN A 205 9.40 19.56 9.22
C GLN A 205 8.20 19.12 8.39
N THR A 206 7.68 20.04 7.58
CA THR A 206 6.75 19.76 6.49
C THR A 206 7.41 18.81 5.48
N ILE A 207 6.72 17.70 5.18
CA ILE A 207 7.09 16.74 4.13
C ILE A 207 6.49 17.19 2.80
N THR A 208 5.17 17.39 2.82
CA THR A 208 4.36 17.81 1.69
C THR A 208 3.10 18.48 2.25
N GLU A 209 2.48 19.35 1.46
CA GLU A 209 1.06 19.66 1.67
C GLU A 209 0.28 18.35 1.52
N ILE A 210 -0.64 18.09 2.44
CA ILE A 210 -1.71 17.13 2.21
C ILE A 210 -2.69 17.89 1.32
N PRO A 211 -2.92 17.48 0.06
CA PRO A 211 -3.93 18.12 -0.75
C PRO A 211 -5.23 18.13 0.07
N PRO A 212 -5.95 19.28 0.13
CA PRO A 212 -7.17 19.33 0.93
C PRO A 212 -8.03 18.13 0.53
N PHE A 213 -8.53 17.41 1.55
CA PHE A 213 -9.56 16.39 1.36
C PHE A 213 -10.80 17.09 0.81
N ASN A 214 -10.75 17.35 -0.50
CA ASN A 214 -11.81 17.94 -1.29
C ASN A 214 -13.02 17.02 -1.20
N ASP A 215 -14.19 17.53 -1.56
CA ASP A 215 -15.46 16.80 -1.42
C ASP A 215 -15.58 15.53 -2.32
N ASP A 216 -14.48 15.04 -2.91
CA ASP A 216 -14.39 13.73 -3.56
C ASP A 216 -13.99 12.64 -2.55
N PRO A 217 -14.94 11.77 -2.13
CA PRO A 217 -14.67 10.68 -1.19
C PRO A 217 -13.82 9.54 -1.79
N LEU A 218 -13.43 9.62 -3.06
CA LEU A 218 -12.60 8.63 -3.76
C LEU A 218 -11.12 8.99 -3.79
N TYR A 219 -10.73 10.19 -3.35
CA TYR A 219 -9.32 10.58 -3.27
C TYR A 219 -8.60 9.86 -2.13
N GLN A 220 -7.45 9.29 -2.43
CA GLN A 220 -6.60 8.57 -1.49
C GLN A 220 -5.16 9.08 -1.57
N ILE A 221 -4.48 9.03 -0.43
CA ILE A 221 -3.04 9.24 -0.31
C ILE A 221 -2.46 8.11 0.55
N SER A 222 -1.38 7.51 0.08
CA SER A 222 -0.59 6.52 0.81
C SER A 222 0.89 6.82 0.63
N PHE A 223 1.71 6.52 1.63
CA PHE A 223 3.13 6.82 1.59
C PHE A 223 3.95 5.86 2.45
N GLU A 224 5.19 5.62 2.04
CA GLU A 224 6.16 4.82 2.77
C GLU A 224 7.54 5.49 2.70
N PHE A 225 8.22 5.61 3.84
CA PHE A 225 9.61 6.07 3.89
C PHE A 225 10.55 4.94 3.48
N SER A 226 11.63 5.29 2.79
CA SER A 226 12.76 4.37 2.64
C SER A 226 13.33 3.99 4.03
N PRO A 227 13.96 2.81 4.19
CA PRO A 227 14.53 2.36 5.47
C PRO A 227 15.56 3.30 6.13
N ASP A 228 16.18 4.19 5.34
CA ASP A 228 17.09 5.24 5.82
C ASP A 228 16.38 6.56 6.19
N GLY A 229 15.11 6.73 5.81
CA GLY A 229 14.31 7.95 6.01
C GLY A 229 14.68 9.12 5.09
N GLU A 230 15.53 8.91 4.08
CA GLU A 230 15.97 9.95 3.13
C GLU A 230 14.99 10.16 1.97
N ARG A 231 14.15 9.17 1.66
CA ARG A 231 13.18 9.20 0.56
C ARG A 231 11.79 8.79 1.03
N ILE A 232 10.79 9.18 0.25
CA ILE A 232 9.39 8.86 0.50
C ILE A 232 8.78 8.42 -0.83
N ALA A 233 8.27 7.20 -0.87
CA ALA A 233 7.36 6.78 -1.93
C ALA A 233 5.98 7.34 -1.55
N ILE A 234 5.38 8.16 -2.42
CA ILE A 234 4.05 8.74 -2.23
C ILE A 234 3.19 8.31 -3.39
N ALA A 235 2.01 7.77 -3.09
CA ALA A 235 0.96 7.55 -4.05
C ALA A 235 -0.28 8.40 -3.74
N GLU A 236 -0.80 9.08 -4.74
CA GLU A 236 -1.94 10.00 -4.57
C GLU A 236 -2.86 9.99 -5.79
N GLY A 237 -4.16 10.21 -5.58
CA GLY A 237 -5.17 10.28 -6.64
C GLY A 237 -6.44 9.49 -6.31
N THR A 238 -7.17 9.07 -7.33
CA THR A 238 -8.36 8.21 -7.16
C THR A 238 -8.06 6.78 -7.55
N TYR A 239 -8.89 5.82 -7.14
CA TYR A 239 -8.67 4.38 -7.41
C TYR A 239 -8.48 4.03 -8.89
N SER A 240 -9.00 4.83 -9.84
CA SER A 240 -8.83 4.60 -11.29
C SER A 240 -7.83 5.55 -11.97
N ASN A 241 -7.17 6.40 -11.18
CA ASN A 241 -6.22 7.41 -11.62
C ASN A 241 -5.39 7.93 -10.43
N ASN A 242 -4.45 7.12 -9.96
CA ASN A 242 -3.44 7.49 -8.97
C ASN A 242 -2.04 7.50 -9.59
N THR A 243 -1.16 8.33 -9.03
CA THR A 243 0.26 8.44 -9.39
C THR A 243 1.12 7.86 -8.29
N LEU A 244 2.31 7.37 -8.62
CA LEU A 244 3.38 6.98 -7.70
C LEU A 244 4.62 7.84 -7.99
N ALA A 245 5.18 8.44 -6.95
CA ALA A 245 6.42 9.23 -7.04
C ALA A 245 7.38 8.92 -5.87
N ILE A 246 8.67 9.06 -6.12
CA ILE A 246 9.72 9.04 -5.10
C ILE A 246 10.16 10.49 -4.86
N VAL A 247 10.02 10.96 -3.61
CA VAL A 247 10.45 12.29 -3.18
C VAL A 247 11.73 12.17 -2.37
N ASP A 248 12.79 12.86 -2.78
CA ASP A 248 13.97 13.10 -1.94
C ASP A 248 13.59 14.10 -0.83
N ARG A 249 13.64 13.65 0.42
CA ARG A 249 13.15 14.42 1.58
C ARG A 249 13.97 15.69 1.84
N ASN A 250 15.27 15.65 1.57
CA ASN A 250 16.18 16.75 1.91
C ASN A 250 16.13 17.90 0.90
N THR A 251 15.82 17.60 -0.35
CA THR A 251 15.81 18.55 -1.47
C THR A 251 14.42 18.86 -2.01
N GLY A 252 13.41 18.07 -1.65
CA GLY A 252 12.07 18.13 -2.26
C GLY A 252 12.05 17.69 -3.72
N LYS A 253 13.11 17.03 -4.21
CA LYS A 253 13.17 16.57 -5.60
C LYS A 253 12.27 15.35 -5.79
N THR A 254 11.17 15.55 -6.50
CA THR A 254 10.26 14.48 -6.92
C THR A 254 10.75 13.78 -8.18
N ILE A 255 10.56 12.46 -8.22
CA ILE A 255 10.79 11.59 -9.38
C ILE A 255 9.50 10.79 -9.58
N GLU A 256 8.73 11.13 -10.61
CA GLU A 256 7.47 10.46 -10.93
C GLU A 256 7.76 9.09 -11.57
N ILE A 257 7.23 8.02 -10.97
CA ILE A 257 7.47 6.63 -11.39
C ILE A 257 6.39 6.16 -12.37
N SER A 258 5.14 6.59 -12.18
CA SER A 258 3.99 6.14 -12.97
C SER A 258 3.35 7.26 -13.79
N ASN A 259 4.11 7.90 -14.69
CA ASN A 259 3.57 8.93 -15.59
C ASN A 259 3.13 8.40 -16.97
N GLU A 260 3.54 7.21 -17.36
CA GLU A 260 3.16 6.61 -18.66
C GLU A 260 1.96 5.67 -18.56
N ILE A 261 1.51 5.35 -17.35
CA ILE A 261 0.49 4.33 -17.11
C ILE A 261 -0.61 4.94 -16.26
N GLY A 262 -1.79 5.14 -16.84
CA GLY A 262 -2.98 5.50 -16.07
C GLY A 262 -3.54 4.32 -15.26
N ALA A 263 -2.71 3.38 -14.82
CA ALA A 263 -3.13 2.20 -14.08
C ALA A 263 -3.77 2.55 -12.72
N SER A 264 -4.42 1.57 -12.11
CA SER A 264 -4.64 1.56 -10.66
C SER A 264 -3.37 1.04 -9.99
N LEU A 265 -2.65 1.86 -9.23
CA LEU A 265 -1.63 1.39 -8.29
C LEU A 265 -2.32 0.72 -7.10
N ASP A 266 -2.02 -0.55 -6.86
CA ASP A 266 -2.62 -1.33 -5.76
C ASP A 266 -1.75 -1.33 -4.50
N ALA A 267 -0.43 -1.46 -4.64
CA ALA A 267 0.51 -1.47 -3.52
C ALA A 267 1.94 -1.12 -3.95
N PHE A 268 2.77 -0.75 -2.97
CA PHE A 268 4.21 -0.58 -3.12
C PHE A 268 4.94 -0.91 -1.82
N SER A 269 6.23 -1.23 -1.90
CA SER A 269 7.09 -1.49 -0.74
C SER A 269 8.57 -1.27 -1.07
N TRP A 270 9.27 -0.51 -0.21
CA TRP A 270 10.72 -0.32 -0.29
C TRP A 270 11.49 -1.59 0.04
N SER A 271 12.60 -1.82 -0.69
CA SER A 271 13.57 -2.85 -0.33
C SER A 271 14.21 -2.55 1.03
N PRO A 272 14.63 -3.56 1.83
CA PRO A 272 15.16 -3.32 3.18
C PRO A 272 16.48 -2.53 3.21
N ASP A 273 17.16 -2.39 2.07
CA ASP A 273 18.36 -1.57 1.88
C ASP A 273 18.07 -0.17 1.27
N GLY A 274 16.79 0.17 1.04
CA GLY A 274 16.34 1.45 0.47
C GLY A 274 16.71 1.69 -0.99
N ARG A 275 17.27 0.69 -1.69
CA ARG A 275 17.79 0.86 -3.05
C ARG A 275 16.78 0.65 -4.16
N LYS A 276 15.67 -0.03 -3.88
CA LYS A 276 14.62 -0.35 -4.86
C LYS A 276 13.24 -0.12 -4.27
N LEU A 277 12.31 0.27 -5.12
CA LEU A 277 10.88 0.28 -4.82
C LEU A 277 10.22 -0.84 -5.62
N ALA A 278 9.51 -1.73 -4.94
CA ALA A 278 8.57 -2.65 -5.59
C ALA A 278 7.21 -1.99 -5.65
N TYR A 279 6.50 -2.13 -6.77
CA TYR A 279 5.15 -1.58 -6.91
C TYR A 279 4.29 -2.43 -7.85
N SER A 280 2.99 -2.47 -7.59
CA SER A 280 2.02 -3.22 -8.38
C SER A 280 0.93 -2.32 -8.95
N ILE A 281 0.59 -2.57 -10.21
CA ILE A 281 -0.35 -1.78 -10.99
C ILE A 281 -1.33 -2.67 -11.76
N ILE A 282 -2.54 -2.19 -12.03
CA ILE A 282 -3.48 -2.81 -12.99
C ILE A 282 -3.39 -2.03 -14.30
N SER A 283 -2.81 -2.65 -15.33
CA SER A 283 -2.62 -2.08 -16.65
C SER A 283 -3.93 -1.61 -17.27
N LYS A 284 -3.91 -0.44 -17.94
CA LYS A 284 -5.12 0.14 -18.54
C LYS A 284 -5.51 -0.50 -19.88
N ASP A 285 -4.57 -1.16 -20.55
CA ASP A 285 -4.77 -1.65 -21.93
C ASP A 285 -5.44 -3.03 -21.98
N ASP A 286 -5.15 -3.89 -21.00
CA ASP A 286 -5.66 -5.27 -20.92
C ASP A 286 -6.23 -5.67 -19.56
N ASN A 287 -6.13 -4.80 -18.54
CA ASN A 287 -6.55 -5.05 -17.16
C ASN A 287 -5.82 -6.25 -16.51
N GLN A 288 -4.57 -6.51 -16.91
CA GLN A 288 -3.66 -7.41 -16.19
C GLN A 288 -3.01 -6.67 -15.01
N ALA A 289 -2.76 -7.36 -13.89
CA ALA A 289 -1.90 -6.83 -12.84
C ALA A 289 -0.44 -7.12 -13.15
N GLU A 290 0.40 -6.13 -12.93
CA GLU A 290 1.84 -6.16 -13.19
C GLU A 290 2.59 -5.85 -11.87
N LEU A 291 3.67 -6.58 -11.60
CA LEU A 291 4.57 -6.33 -10.48
C LEU A 291 5.92 -5.85 -11.00
N TRP A 292 6.30 -4.62 -10.63
CA TRP A 292 7.51 -3.95 -11.10
C TRP A 292 8.52 -3.73 -9.98
N LEU A 293 9.79 -3.64 -10.37
CA LEU A 293 10.85 -2.99 -9.59
C LEU A 293 11.35 -1.76 -10.30
N VAL A 294 11.73 -0.74 -9.54
CA VAL A 294 12.52 0.41 -10.01
C VAL A 294 13.63 0.70 -8.99
N ASP A 295 14.78 1.21 -9.43
CA ASP A 295 15.80 1.72 -8.52
C ASP A 295 15.31 3.00 -7.83
N ALA A 296 15.85 3.31 -6.65
CA ALA A 296 15.40 4.41 -5.80
C ALA A 296 15.50 5.81 -6.45
N ASP A 297 16.23 5.95 -7.56
CA ASP A 297 16.36 7.17 -8.36
C ASP A 297 15.44 7.20 -9.60
N GLY A 298 14.51 6.26 -9.71
CA GLY A 298 13.58 6.10 -10.83
C GLY A 298 14.17 5.39 -12.05
N SER A 299 15.44 4.97 -12.00
CA SER A 299 16.07 4.25 -13.13
C SER A 299 15.79 2.75 -13.10
N ASN A 300 16.08 2.09 -14.24
CA ASN A 300 15.98 0.64 -14.42
C ASN A 300 14.62 0.02 -14.02
N PRO A 301 13.47 0.54 -14.51
CA PRO A 301 12.19 -0.12 -14.33
C PRO A 301 12.22 -1.51 -14.97
N ASN A 302 11.79 -2.53 -14.21
CA ASN A 302 11.83 -3.93 -14.63
C ASN A 302 10.58 -4.67 -14.14
N LEU A 303 9.76 -5.14 -15.09
CA LEU A 303 8.65 -6.05 -14.84
C LEU A 303 9.19 -7.39 -14.28
N LEU A 304 8.67 -7.82 -13.13
CA LEU A 304 9.02 -9.11 -12.51
C LEU A 304 8.07 -10.22 -12.93
N THR A 305 6.76 -9.92 -12.99
CA THR A 305 5.68 -10.85 -13.30
C THR A 305 4.40 -10.07 -13.64
N GLU A 306 3.53 -10.67 -14.44
CA GLU A 306 2.21 -10.16 -14.81
C GLU A 306 1.13 -11.25 -14.66
N THR A 307 -0.14 -10.87 -14.55
CA THR A 307 -1.26 -11.81 -14.39
C THR A 307 -2.08 -11.94 -15.67
N ASN A 308 -2.11 -13.13 -16.26
CA ASN A 308 -2.91 -13.47 -17.43
C ASN A 308 -4.44 -13.52 -17.21
N GLU A 309 -4.93 -13.10 -16.05
CA GLU A 309 -6.35 -13.04 -15.65
C GLU A 309 -6.63 -11.75 -14.85
N GLN A 310 -7.92 -11.45 -14.59
CA GLN A 310 -8.34 -10.27 -13.82
C GLN A 310 -8.06 -10.43 -12.32
N MET A 311 -6.80 -10.18 -11.96
CA MET A 311 -6.24 -10.28 -10.63
C MET A 311 -5.51 -8.98 -10.24
N SER A 312 -5.03 -8.91 -9.01
CA SER A 312 -4.34 -7.76 -8.41
C SER A 312 -3.30 -8.23 -7.40
N TYR A 313 -2.09 -7.68 -7.46
CA TYR A 313 -1.00 -7.97 -6.52
C TYR A 313 -1.08 -6.99 -5.33
N ASN A 314 -1.52 -7.47 -4.17
CA ASN A 314 -1.70 -6.69 -2.94
C ASN A 314 -0.67 -7.07 -1.87
N PHE A 315 -0.60 -6.26 -0.80
CA PHE A 315 0.23 -6.50 0.39
C PHE A 315 1.69 -6.86 0.06
N LEU A 316 2.29 -6.17 -0.89
CA LEU A 316 3.71 -6.30 -1.24
C LEU A 316 4.57 -6.07 0.02
N ASN A 317 5.44 -7.03 0.33
CA ASN A 317 6.36 -6.99 1.45
C ASN A 317 7.69 -7.61 1.03
N TRP A 318 8.80 -6.89 1.16
CA TRP A 318 10.12 -7.51 1.05
C TRP A 318 10.40 -8.40 2.27
N LEU A 319 10.95 -9.58 2.03
CA LEU A 319 11.54 -10.36 3.12
C LEU A 319 12.83 -9.67 3.63
N PRO A 320 13.21 -9.83 4.92
CA PRO A 320 14.35 -9.11 5.51
C PRO A 320 15.71 -9.32 4.84
N ASN A 321 15.82 -10.27 3.91
CA ASN A 321 17.03 -10.55 3.14
C ASN A 321 17.24 -9.61 1.93
N GLY A 322 16.24 -8.82 1.53
CA GLY A 322 16.29 -7.99 0.32
C GLY A 322 16.40 -8.76 -1.01
N LYS A 323 16.08 -10.06 -1.03
CA LYS A 323 16.14 -10.92 -2.23
C LYS A 323 14.80 -11.46 -2.69
N VAL A 324 13.81 -11.54 -1.81
CA VAL A 324 12.51 -12.18 -2.07
C VAL A 324 11.40 -11.21 -1.69
N ILE A 325 10.40 -11.09 -2.57
CA ILE A 325 9.21 -10.28 -2.36
C ILE A 325 8.05 -11.25 -2.12
N LEU A 326 7.30 -11.01 -1.05
CA LEU A 326 6.08 -11.72 -0.67
C LEU A 326 4.89 -10.80 -0.97
N PHE A 327 3.84 -11.36 -1.57
CA PHE A 327 2.63 -10.61 -1.92
C PHE A 327 1.40 -11.53 -1.90
N VAL A 328 0.22 -10.93 -2.01
CA VAL A 328 -1.06 -11.64 -2.10
C VAL A 328 -1.68 -11.34 -3.46
N LEU A 329 -1.87 -12.38 -4.26
CA LEU A 329 -2.60 -12.33 -5.52
C LEU A 329 -4.11 -12.48 -5.23
N ILE A 330 -4.92 -11.51 -5.66
CA ILE A 330 -6.36 -11.41 -5.33
C ILE A 330 -7.18 -11.16 -6.61
N PRO A 331 -8.33 -11.80 -6.85
CA PRO A 331 -9.18 -11.51 -8.01
C PRO A 331 -9.87 -10.15 -7.93
N THR A 332 -9.91 -9.40 -9.03
CA THR A 332 -10.43 -8.01 -9.09
C THR A 332 -11.93 -7.90 -9.37
N GLY A 333 -12.69 -8.99 -9.29
CA GLY A 333 -14.13 -9.00 -9.62
C GLY A 333 -15.01 -9.96 -8.82
N GLY A 334 -14.46 -10.69 -7.83
CA GLY A 334 -15.18 -11.72 -7.07
C GLY A 334 -15.77 -11.22 -5.76
N THR A 335 -16.93 -11.74 -5.35
CA THR A 335 -17.49 -11.50 -3.99
C THR A 335 -16.72 -12.21 -2.88
N ASN A 336 -15.80 -13.12 -3.26
CA ASN A 336 -15.13 -14.06 -2.37
C ASN A 336 -13.60 -13.82 -2.33
N ALA A 337 -13.15 -12.59 -2.53
CA ALA A 337 -11.72 -12.23 -2.67
C ALA A 337 -10.77 -12.86 -1.63
N ILE A 338 -11.21 -13.09 -0.38
CA ILE A 338 -10.43 -13.73 0.68
C ILE A 338 -10.26 -15.26 0.47
N GLN A 339 -11.26 -15.94 -0.12
CA GLN A 339 -11.17 -17.37 -0.45
C GLN A 339 -10.18 -17.61 -1.59
N GLU A 340 -10.19 -16.72 -2.58
CA GLU A 340 -9.39 -16.85 -3.81
C GLU A 340 -8.02 -16.13 -3.70
N SER A 341 -7.67 -15.64 -2.51
CA SER A 341 -6.39 -15.00 -2.23
C SER A 341 -5.25 -16.03 -2.13
N ILE A 342 -4.19 -15.82 -2.91
CA ILE A 342 -3.02 -16.70 -2.99
C ILE A 342 -1.78 -15.92 -2.51
N PHE A 343 -1.10 -16.41 -1.47
CA PHE A 343 0.14 -15.81 -0.99
C PHE A 343 1.29 -16.38 -1.80
N GLN A 344 2.02 -15.52 -2.48
CA GLN A 344 3.09 -15.90 -3.40
C GLN A 344 4.41 -15.21 -3.07
N VAL A 345 5.51 -15.87 -3.38
CA VAL A 345 6.87 -15.33 -3.31
C VAL A 345 7.52 -15.32 -4.68
N ILE A 346 8.25 -14.26 -4.98
CA ILE A 346 9.08 -14.12 -6.19
C ILE A 346 10.49 -13.69 -5.79
N ASP A 347 11.50 -14.10 -6.57
CA ASP A 347 12.85 -13.57 -6.44
C ASP A 347 12.87 -12.14 -7.00
N SER A 348 13.56 -11.23 -6.33
CA SER A 348 13.79 -9.84 -6.79
C SER A 348 14.49 -9.74 -8.16
N LYS A 349 15.01 -10.83 -8.69
CA LYS A 349 15.57 -10.95 -10.05
C LYS A 349 14.58 -11.49 -11.09
N GLY A 350 13.31 -11.64 -10.72
CA GLY A 350 12.24 -12.18 -11.56
C GLY A 350 12.21 -13.71 -11.63
N GLY A 351 11.28 -14.23 -12.42
CA GLY A 351 10.97 -15.65 -12.56
C GLY A 351 9.58 -16.00 -12.02
N GLU A 352 9.16 -17.25 -12.18
CA GLU A 352 7.80 -17.70 -11.83
C GLU A 352 7.49 -17.54 -10.32
N PRO A 353 6.43 -16.78 -9.93
CA PRO A 353 5.92 -16.76 -8.57
C PRO A 353 5.63 -18.15 -8.02
N GLN A 354 6.00 -18.40 -6.77
CA GLN A 354 5.72 -19.67 -6.08
C GLN A 354 4.68 -19.47 -4.98
N THR A 355 3.60 -20.25 -5.02
CA THR A 355 2.55 -20.24 -4.00
C THR A 355 3.06 -20.78 -2.68
N LEU A 356 3.00 -19.94 -1.64
CA LEU A 356 3.43 -20.26 -0.28
C LEU A 356 2.28 -20.83 0.56
N PHE A 357 1.08 -20.23 0.45
CA PHE A 357 -0.18 -20.75 0.99
C PHE A 357 -1.38 -20.08 0.32
N THR A 358 -2.56 -20.68 0.50
CA THR A 358 -3.86 -20.19 0.02
C THR A 358 -4.76 -19.77 1.21
N ASP A 359 -5.93 -19.23 0.87
CA ASP A 359 -7.09 -19.04 1.75
C ASP A 359 -6.79 -18.08 2.92
N GLY A 360 -6.61 -16.79 2.61
CA GLY A 360 -6.41 -15.77 3.65
C GLY A 360 -6.13 -14.37 3.11
N SER A 361 -6.12 -13.37 3.99
CA SER A 361 -5.89 -11.95 3.68
C SER A 361 -5.11 -11.25 4.81
N TYR A 362 -4.96 -9.92 4.75
CA TYR A 362 -4.31 -9.09 5.79
C TYR A 362 -2.91 -9.59 6.17
N LEU A 363 -1.97 -9.50 5.22
CA LEU A 363 -0.60 -9.96 5.43
C LEU A 363 0.25 -8.95 6.18
N GLN A 364 0.97 -9.38 7.23
CA GLN A 364 1.96 -8.54 7.92
C GLN A 364 3.17 -9.33 8.41
N LEU A 365 4.37 -8.82 8.13
CA LEU A 365 5.62 -9.25 8.76
C LEU A 365 5.79 -8.60 10.14
N ILE A 366 6.14 -9.38 11.17
CA ILE A 366 6.31 -8.88 12.54
C ILE A 366 7.59 -9.42 13.19
N GLY A 367 8.03 -8.78 14.28
CA GLY A 367 9.20 -9.22 15.07
C GLY A 367 10.49 -9.18 14.25
N ASN A 368 10.77 -8.05 13.60
CA ASN A 368 11.86 -7.89 12.63
C ASN A 368 11.75 -8.88 11.44
N GLY A 369 10.52 -9.17 11.00
CA GLY A 369 10.23 -10.07 9.89
C GLY A 369 10.52 -11.55 10.15
N ASN A 370 10.62 -11.96 11.42
CA ASN A 370 10.79 -13.37 11.80
C ASN A 370 9.47 -14.15 11.95
N ARG A 371 8.33 -13.49 11.80
CA ARG A 371 7.00 -14.09 11.85
C ARG A 371 6.10 -13.43 10.82
N LEU A 372 5.17 -14.22 10.30
CA LEU A 372 4.17 -13.80 9.33
C LEU A 372 2.79 -13.96 9.96
N VAL A 373 2.03 -12.86 10.03
CA VAL A 373 0.63 -12.86 10.46
C VAL A 373 -0.25 -12.70 9.24
N PHE A 374 -1.33 -13.46 9.19
CA PHE A 374 -2.39 -13.28 8.20
C PHE A 374 -3.74 -13.74 8.76
N TYR A 375 -4.83 -13.23 8.19
CA TYR A 375 -6.20 -13.58 8.54
C TYR A 375 -6.71 -14.71 7.65
N ARG A 376 -7.51 -15.63 8.21
CA ARG A 376 -8.21 -16.67 7.44
C ARG A 376 -9.69 -16.67 7.72
N GLU A 377 -10.46 -17.03 6.70
CA GLU A 377 -11.88 -17.32 6.78
C GLU A 377 -12.17 -18.69 6.16
N TYR A 378 -12.86 -19.52 6.92
CA TYR A 378 -13.38 -20.82 6.48
C TYR A 378 -14.88 -20.67 6.33
N TYR A 379 -15.43 -21.26 5.27
CA TYR A 379 -16.83 -21.15 4.91
C TYR A 379 -17.54 -22.51 5.07
N ASP A 380 -18.81 -22.49 5.45
CA ASP A 380 -19.67 -23.68 5.43
C ASP A 380 -20.21 -23.88 4.00
N GLU A 381 -19.90 -25.03 3.40
CA GLU A 381 -20.22 -25.37 2.00
C GLU A 381 -21.71 -25.32 1.67
N ASN A 382 -22.58 -25.55 2.66
CA ASN A 382 -24.04 -25.60 2.46
C ASN A 382 -24.69 -24.21 2.47
N SER A 383 -24.12 -23.27 3.21
CA SER A 383 -24.70 -21.94 3.44
C SER A 383 -23.91 -20.80 2.80
N GLY A 384 -22.67 -21.05 2.35
CA GLY A 384 -21.78 -20.03 1.80
C GLY A 384 -21.37 -18.95 2.82
N ARG A 385 -21.52 -19.22 4.12
CA ARG A 385 -21.21 -18.29 5.20
C ARG A 385 -19.93 -18.68 5.93
N VAL A 386 -19.23 -17.68 6.46
CA VAL A 386 -18.06 -17.90 7.34
C VAL A 386 -18.48 -18.77 8.53
N SER A 387 -17.90 -19.96 8.63
CA SER A 387 -18.09 -20.93 9.71
C SER A 387 -17.05 -20.75 10.83
N LYS A 388 -15.85 -20.27 10.47
CA LYS A 388 -14.75 -19.96 11.39
C LYS A 388 -13.85 -18.92 10.75
N SER A 389 -13.38 -17.94 11.50
CA SER A 389 -12.33 -17.02 11.06
C SER A 389 -11.39 -16.65 12.20
N GLY A 390 -10.23 -16.06 11.85
CA GLY A 390 -9.23 -15.63 12.82
C GLY A 390 -7.84 -15.47 12.21
N TYR A 391 -6.92 -14.91 13.00
CA TYR A 391 -5.52 -14.77 12.59
C TYR A 391 -4.75 -16.06 12.76
N TRP A 392 -3.73 -16.22 11.94
CA TRP A 392 -2.78 -17.31 11.93
C TRP A 392 -1.36 -16.73 11.88
N ILE A 393 -0.42 -17.44 12.51
CA ILE A 393 0.97 -17.02 12.59
C ILE A 393 1.88 -18.15 12.14
N ALA A 394 2.71 -17.88 11.14
CA ALA A 394 3.84 -18.72 10.76
C ALA A 394 5.14 -18.13 11.33
N SER A 395 6.06 -18.99 11.77
CA SER A 395 7.42 -18.58 12.12
C SER A 395 8.33 -18.68 10.89
N LEU A 396 9.23 -17.72 10.76
CA LEU A 396 10.17 -17.58 9.66
C LEU A 396 11.59 -17.77 10.19
N THR A 397 12.22 -18.88 9.82
CA THR A 397 13.60 -19.23 10.23
C THR A 397 14.54 -19.09 9.03
N PHE A 398 15.52 -18.21 9.16
CA PHE A 398 16.55 -17.97 8.15
C PHE A 398 17.80 -18.81 8.44
N ASN A 399 18.47 -19.30 7.39
CA ASN A 399 19.80 -19.92 7.46
C ASN A 399 20.87 -19.01 6.83
#